data_AF-A0A2D8YB86-F1
#
_entry.id   AF-A0A2D8YB86-F1
#
_cell.length_a   1.000
_cell.length_b   1.000
_cell.length_c   1.000
_cell.angle_alpha   90.00
_cell.angle_beta   90.00
_cell.angle_gamma   90.00
#
_symmetry.space_group_name_H-M   'P 1'
#
loop_
_entity.id
_entity.type
_entity.pdbx_description
1 polymer ?
#
loop_
_entity_poly.entity_id
_entity_poly.type
_entity_poly.pdbx_seq_one_letter_code
_entity_poly.pdbx_strand_id
1 'polypeptide(L)'
;MLTSSMNDCASDFTVSAGTPARIRKKHPSPISLRLTHEEREQLERDAGDMTLSRYIRARLFPDGTMAQCRNRPKRKTHKPCPDHVLLARVLGLLGSSDMAVNLARLADAAEIGALPVTDEVQEELSSACGHVQSMRNTLMQAISQA
;
A
#
# COMPACT_ATOMS: atom_id res chain seq x y z
N MET A 1 17.44 53.70 -33.94
CA MET A 1 17.93 52.47 -33.28
C MET A 1 17.50 52.54 -31.82
N LEU A 2 16.49 51.77 -31.42
CA LEU A 2 16.09 51.61 -30.03
C LEU A 2 16.10 50.12 -29.74
N THR A 3 17.02 49.72 -28.87
CA THR A 3 17.26 48.35 -28.43
C THR A 3 16.17 47.92 -27.45
N SER A 4 15.67 46.70 -27.67
CA SER A 4 14.96 45.87 -26.68
C SER A 4 15.55 45.99 -25.28
N SER A 5 14.68 46.04 -24.28
CA SER A 5 14.95 45.39 -23.00
C SER A 5 13.68 44.69 -22.56
N MET A 6 13.60 43.42 -22.96
CA MET A 6 12.79 42.40 -22.30
C MET A 6 13.13 42.40 -20.81
N ASN A 7 12.16 42.71 -19.95
CA ASN A 7 12.20 42.30 -18.55
C ASN A 7 10.82 42.53 -17.90
N ASP A 8 9.86 41.67 -18.23
CA ASP A 8 8.65 41.48 -17.42
C ASP A 8 8.09 40.09 -17.74
N CYS A 9 8.60 39.05 -17.07
CA CYS A 9 8.03 37.70 -17.16
C CYS A 9 8.13 36.92 -15.84
N ALA A 10 8.62 37.52 -14.75
CA ALA A 10 8.97 36.79 -13.53
C ALA A 10 8.05 37.04 -12.32
N SER A 11 6.82 37.50 -12.50
CA SER A 11 5.93 37.86 -11.37
C SER A 11 4.59 37.11 -11.29
N ASP A 12 4.19 36.30 -12.27
CA ASP A 12 2.83 35.74 -12.31
C ASP A 12 2.64 34.39 -11.60
N PHE A 13 3.69 33.80 -11.01
CA PHE A 13 3.60 32.46 -10.40
C PHE A 13 3.20 32.43 -8.91
N THR A 14 2.99 33.57 -8.25
CA THR A 14 2.74 33.60 -6.79
C THR A 14 1.27 33.57 -6.38
N VAL A 15 0.32 33.49 -7.31
CA VAL A 15 -1.12 33.68 -7.00
C VAL A 15 -1.88 32.39 -6.65
N SER A 16 -1.27 31.20 -6.66
CA SER A 16 -2.03 29.95 -6.39
C SER A 16 -1.43 29.07 -5.32
N ALA A 17 -1.48 29.50 -4.06
CA ALA A 17 -1.21 28.63 -2.91
C ALA A 17 -2.10 28.94 -1.69
N GLY A 18 -3.39 29.21 -1.91
CA GLY A 18 -4.39 29.14 -0.84
C GLY A 18 -4.98 27.73 -0.78
N THR A 19 -4.51 26.87 0.13
CA THR A 19 -5.21 25.60 0.39
C THR A 19 -6.62 25.93 0.89
N PRO A 20 -7.71 25.50 0.23
CA PRO A 20 -9.05 25.85 0.66
C PRO A 20 -9.29 25.32 2.08
N ALA A 21 -9.68 26.21 2.99
CA ALA A 21 -10.00 25.85 4.36
C ALA A 21 -11.09 24.77 4.37
N ARG A 22 -10.75 23.59 4.89
CA ARG A 22 -11.64 22.43 4.89
C ARG A 22 -12.85 22.72 5.79
N ILE A 23 -14.01 23.00 5.18
CA ILE A 23 -15.27 23.20 5.90
C ILE A 23 -15.61 21.93 6.68
N ARG A 24 -15.45 21.97 8.01
CA ARG A 24 -15.84 20.87 8.89
C ARG A 24 -17.37 20.86 8.97
N LYS A 25 -17.99 19.78 8.49
CA LYS A 25 -19.43 19.57 8.69
C LYS A 25 -19.69 19.41 10.19
N LYS A 26 -20.58 20.24 10.75
CA LYS A 26 -21.03 20.10 12.13
C LYS A 26 -21.88 18.83 12.23
N HIS A 27 -21.43 17.87 13.02
CA HIS A 27 -22.20 16.67 13.35
C HIS A 27 -23.06 16.94 14.58
N PRO A 28 -24.24 16.30 14.71
CA PRO A 28 -24.99 16.34 15.96
C PRO A 28 -24.13 15.80 17.11
N SER A 29 -24.39 16.28 18.32
CA SER A 29 -23.66 15.83 19.51
C SER A 29 -23.81 14.32 19.71
N PRO A 30 -22.78 13.61 20.21
CA PRO A 30 -22.87 12.21 20.53
C PRO A 30 -23.98 11.93 21.56
N ILE A 31 -24.62 10.77 21.44
CA ILE A 31 -25.60 10.28 22.42
C ILE A 31 -24.82 9.66 23.59
N SER A 32 -25.05 10.14 24.80
CA SER A 32 -24.58 9.51 26.04
C SER A 32 -25.65 8.56 26.58
N LEU A 33 -25.27 7.31 26.83
CA LEU A 33 -26.14 6.27 27.40
C LEU A 33 -25.55 5.85 28.75
N ARG A 34 -26.37 5.83 29.81
CA ARG A 34 -25.96 5.25 31.08
C ARG A 34 -26.16 3.75 31.01
N LEU A 35 -25.10 3.01 31.30
CA LEU A 35 -25.08 1.56 31.34
C LEU A 35 -24.55 1.11 32.70
N THR A 36 -25.13 0.05 33.25
CA THR A 36 -24.51 -0.71 34.33
C THR A 36 -23.31 -1.49 33.80
N HIS A 37 -22.46 -1.99 34.70
CA HIS A 37 -21.25 -2.73 34.29
C HIS A 37 -21.61 -4.01 33.52
N GLU A 38 -22.60 -4.75 34.01
CA GLU A 38 -23.08 -6.00 33.40
C GLU A 38 -23.63 -5.78 31.98
N GLU A 39 -24.45 -4.73 31.79
CA GLU A 39 -25.00 -4.38 30.47
C GLU A 39 -23.90 -4.00 29.47
N ARG A 40 -22.85 -3.32 29.94
CA ARG A 40 -21.72 -2.96 29.10
C ARG A 40 -20.92 -4.19 28.69
N GLU A 41 -20.64 -5.10 29.61
CA GLU A 41 -19.95 -6.35 29.31
C GLU A 41 -20.73 -7.22 28.32
N GLN A 42 -22.06 -7.29 28.47
CA GLN A 42 -22.93 -7.99 27.53
C GLN A 42 -22.81 -7.38 26.12
N LEU A 43 -22.83 -6.05 26.00
CA LEU A 43 -22.66 -5.37 24.72
C LEU A 43 -21.27 -5.58 24.12
N GLU A 44 -20.21 -5.64 24.95
CA GLU A 44 -18.84 -5.91 24.48
C GLU A 44 -18.71 -7.35 23.97
N ARG A 45 -19.33 -8.32 24.65
CA ARG A 45 -19.39 -9.73 24.21
C ARG A 45 -20.17 -9.89 22.90
N ASP A 46 -21.33 -9.26 22.79
CA ASP A 46 -22.17 -9.36 21.59
C ASP A 46 -21.58 -8.60 20.39
N ALA A 47 -20.74 -7.59 20.64
CA ALA A 47 -20.08 -6.80 19.58
C ALA A 47 -18.91 -7.54 18.90
N GLY A 48 -18.18 -8.42 19.59
CA GLY A 48 -17.03 -9.13 19.01
C GLY A 48 -16.00 -8.19 18.35
N ASP A 49 -15.83 -8.30 17.02
CA ASP A 49 -14.82 -7.56 16.24
C ASP A 49 -15.21 -6.12 15.84
N MET A 50 -16.43 -5.68 16.17
CA MET A 50 -16.90 -4.32 15.89
C MET A 50 -16.83 -3.42 17.12
N THR A 51 -16.72 -2.11 16.87
CA THR A 51 -16.78 -1.13 17.95
C THR A 51 -18.18 -1.10 18.55
N LEU A 52 -18.28 -0.91 19.87
CA LEU A 52 -19.56 -0.81 20.60
C LEU A 52 -20.55 0.14 19.92
N SER A 53 -20.11 1.33 19.52
CA SER A 53 -20.98 2.30 18.86
C SER A 53 -21.48 1.85 17.48
N ARG A 54 -20.76 0.95 16.79
CA ARG A 54 -21.22 0.34 15.53
C ARG A 54 -22.24 -0.76 15.83
N TYR A 55 -21.97 -1.60 16.82
CA TYR A 55 -22.88 -2.66 17.24
C TYR A 55 -24.24 -2.10 17.71
N ILE A 56 -24.23 -1.12 18.61
CA ILE A 56 -25.44 -0.44 19.11
C ILE A 56 -26.24 0.17 17.95
N ARG A 57 -25.55 0.81 17.01
CA ARG A 57 -26.20 1.40 15.82
C ARG A 57 -26.82 0.36 14.90
N ALA A 58 -26.15 -0.76 14.66
CA ALA A 58 -26.67 -1.84 13.83
C ALA A 58 -27.92 -2.49 14.45
N ARG A 59 -27.96 -2.59 15.78
CA ARG A 59 -29.13 -3.12 16.50
C ARG A 59 -30.32 -2.16 16.51
N LEU A 60 -30.06 -0.85 16.61
CA LEU A 60 -31.11 0.18 16.66
C LEU A 60 -31.68 0.57 15.29
N PHE A 61 -30.90 0.43 14.22
CA PHE A 61 -31.30 0.81 12.87
C PHE A 61 -31.00 -0.33 11.86
N PRO A 62 -31.79 -1.43 11.89
CA PRO A 62 -31.58 -2.57 10.99
C PRO A 62 -31.86 -2.24 9.52
N ASP A 63 -32.78 -1.31 9.22
CA ASP A 63 -33.32 -1.08 7.87
C ASP A 63 -32.50 -0.13 6.97
N GLY A 64 -31.18 -0.05 7.16
CA GLY A 64 -30.28 0.48 6.13
C GLY A 64 -29.88 1.96 6.18
N THR A 65 -30.17 2.71 7.25
CA THR A 65 -29.59 4.06 7.43
C THR A 65 -28.08 4.06 7.71
N MET A 66 -27.47 2.87 7.84
CA MET A 66 -26.02 2.65 7.99
C MET A 66 -25.19 3.30 6.87
N ALA A 67 -25.77 3.57 5.70
CA ALA A 67 -25.07 4.16 4.55
C ALA A 67 -24.63 5.63 4.75
N GLN A 68 -25.27 6.37 5.67
CA GLN A 68 -25.09 7.83 5.75
C GLN A 68 -24.11 8.29 6.84
N CYS A 69 -23.78 7.42 7.79
CA CYS A 69 -22.68 7.68 8.71
C CYS A 69 -21.36 7.53 7.94
N ARG A 70 -20.86 8.64 7.40
CA ARG A 70 -19.51 8.83 6.82
C ARG A 70 -18.34 8.55 7.78
N ASN A 71 -18.53 7.69 8.76
CA ASN A 71 -17.47 6.76 9.14
C ASN A 71 -17.38 5.74 8.00
N ARG A 72 -16.88 6.17 6.82
CA ARG A 72 -16.16 5.26 5.94
C ARG A 72 -15.30 4.47 6.93
N PRO A 73 -15.46 3.14 7.09
CA PRO A 73 -14.52 2.42 7.91
C PRO A 73 -13.19 2.90 7.37
N LYS A 74 -12.40 3.63 8.19
CA LYS A 74 -10.99 3.86 7.88
C LYS A 74 -10.59 2.49 7.42
N ARG A 75 -10.27 2.34 6.12
CA ARG A 75 -9.88 1.04 5.54
C ARG A 75 -9.14 0.40 6.68
N LYS A 76 -9.66 -0.70 7.26
CA LYS A 76 -8.90 -1.42 8.27
C LYS A 76 -7.66 -1.71 7.45
N THR A 77 -6.62 -0.89 7.62
CA THR A 77 -5.34 -1.12 6.98
C THR A 77 -5.01 -2.37 7.74
N HIS A 78 -5.36 -3.51 7.12
CA HIS A 78 -5.18 -4.81 7.70
C HIS A 78 -3.71 -4.73 8.08
N LYS A 79 -3.43 -4.65 9.38
CA LYS A 79 -2.04 -4.51 9.80
C LYS A 79 -1.40 -5.74 9.17
N PRO A 80 -0.45 -5.56 8.24
CA PRO A 80 0.08 -6.69 7.50
C PRO A 80 0.54 -7.69 8.56
N CYS A 81 0.04 -8.93 8.47
CA CYS A 81 0.43 -9.94 9.46
C CYS A 81 1.97 -10.01 9.44
N PRO A 82 2.63 -10.32 10.57
CA PRO A 82 4.09 -10.32 10.64
C PRO A 82 4.77 -11.03 9.44
N ASP A 83 4.18 -12.12 8.97
CA ASP A 83 4.64 -12.89 7.81
C ASP A 83 4.64 -12.07 6.50
N HIS A 84 3.63 -11.22 6.28
CA HIS A 84 3.56 -10.36 5.08
C HIS A 84 4.66 -9.31 5.08
N VAL A 85 5.03 -8.80 6.26
CA VAL A 85 6.15 -7.85 6.39
C VAL A 85 7.47 -8.54 6.06
N LEU A 86 7.66 -9.78 6.51
CA LEU A 86 8.84 -10.58 6.18
C LEU A 86 8.89 -10.91 4.68
N LEU A 87 7.77 -11.33 4.08
CA LEU A 87 7.69 -11.63 2.64
C LEU A 87 7.96 -10.38 1.79
N ALA A 88 7.39 -9.24 2.16
CA ALA A 88 7.64 -7.97 1.47
C ALA A 88 9.11 -7.55 1.58
N ARG A 89 9.75 -7.79 2.74
CA ARG A 89 11.17 -7.53 2.95
C ARG A 89 12.05 -8.42 2.07
N VAL A 90 11.74 -9.72 1.97
CA VAL A 90 12.47 -10.64 1.08
C VAL A 90 12.33 -10.22 -0.38
N LEU A 91 11.14 -9.83 -0.82
CA LEU A 91 10.92 -9.29 -2.17
C LEU A 91 11.70 -8.00 -2.41
N GLY A 92 11.76 -7.11 -1.41
CA GLY A 92 12.57 -5.90 -1.46
C GLY A 92 14.06 -6.20 -1.63
N LEU A 93 14.59 -7.16 -0.85
CA LEU A 93 15.98 -7.60 -0.96
C LEU A 93 16.29 -8.21 -2.32
N LEU A 94 15.37 -9.03 -2.85
CA LEU A 94 15.50 -9.60 -4.19
C LEU A 94 15.47 -8.52 -5.27
N GLY A 95 14.61 -7.51 -5.15
CA GLY A 95 14.55 -6.37 -6.07
C GLY A 95 15.77 -5.45 -5.99
N SER A 96 16.37 -5.32 -4.81
CA SER A 96 17.63 -4.58 -4.61
C SER A 96 18.88 -5.38 -4.99
N SER A 97 18.74 -6.66 -5.32
CA SER A 97 19.87 -7.43 -5.78
C SER A 97 20.29 -6.92 -7.17
N ASP A 98 21.60 -6.74 -7.37
CA ASP A 98 22.17 -6.24 -8.62
C ASP A 98 22.14 -7.30 -9.74
N MET A 99 21.06 -8.07 -9.86
CA MET A 99 20.88 -9.13 -10.86
C MET A 99 21.11 -8.62 -12.28
N ALA A 100 20.61 -7.43 -12.62
CA ALA A 100 20.81 -6.83 -13.94
C ALA A 100 22.29 -6.55 -14.22
N VAL A 101 23.03 -6.05 -13.22
CA VAL A 101 24.47 -5.78 -13.33
C VAL A 101 25.24 -7.10 -13.45
N ASN A 102 24.87 -8.12 -12.69
CA ASN A 102 25.50 -9.43 -12.77
C ASN A 102 25.26 -10.11 -14.12
N LEU A 103 24.04 -10.01 -14.68
CA LEU A 103 23.73 -10.51 -16.02
C LEU A 103 24.50 -9.76 -17.10
N ALA A 104 24.66 -8.44 -16.98
CA ALA A 104 25.48 -7.66 -17.89
C ALA A 104 26.95 -8.11 -17.86
N ARG A 105 27.52 -8.33 -16.67
CA ARG A 105 28.90 -8.85 -16.53
C ARG A 105 29.08 -10.25 -17.14
N LEU A 106 28.06 -11.11 -17.05
CA LEU A 106 28.08 -12.43 -17.69
C LEU A 106 28.03 -12.30 -19.22
N ALA A 107 27.24 -11.35 -19.74
CA ALA A 107 27.20 -11.06 -21.18
C ALA A 107 28.56 -10.55 -21.70
N ASP A 108 29.17 -9.58 -20.99
CA ASP A 108 30.51 -9.08 -21.33
C ASP A 108 31.55 -10.19 -21.32
N ALA A 109 31.52 -11.08 -20.31
CA ALA A 109 32.41 -12.22 -20.22
C ALA A 109 32.21 -13.24 -21.36
N ALA A 110 30.96 -13.43 -21.81
CA ALA A 110 30.65 -14.27 -22.95
C ALA A 110 31.14 -13.66 -24.27
N GLU A 111 30.96 -12.34 -24.46
CA GLU A 111 31.39 -11.64 -25.69
C GLU A 111 32.91 -11.67 -25.87
N ILE A 112 33.68 -11.52 -24.78
CA ILE A 112 35.14 -11.58 -24.79
C ILE A 112 35.65 -13.04 -24.86
N GLY A 113 34.74 -14.02 -24.79
CA GLY A 113 35.08 -15.45 -24.81
C GLY A 113 35.68 -15.97 -23.50
N ALA A 114 35.61 -15.20 -22.42
CA ALA A 114 36.05 -15.59 -21.08
C ALA A 114 35.07 -16.58 -20.42
N LEU A 115 33.80 -16.57 -20.83
CA LEU A 115 32.79 -17.55 -20.44
C LEU A 115 32.47 -18.46 -21.64
N PRO A 116 32.82 -19.77 -21.59
CA PRO A 116 32.45 -20.70 -22.64
C PRO A 116 30.94 -20.94 -22.61
N VAL A 117 30.23 -20.43 -23.62
CA VAL A 117 28.78 -20.63 -23.79
C VAL A 117 28.55 -21.97 -24.50
N THR A 118 28.62 -23.05 -23.74
CA THR A 118 28.20 -24.38 -24.20
C THR A 118 26.69 -24.54 -24.05
N ASP A 119 26.10 -25.50 -24.77
CA ASP A 119 24.67 -25.79 -24.67
C ASP A 119 24.26 -26.16 -23.22
N GLU A 120 25.10 -26.90 -22.50
CA GLU A 120 24.91 -27.24 -21.09
C GLU A 120 24.85 -25.99 -20.19
N VAL A 121 25.79 -25.05 -20.37
CA VAL A 121 25.82 -23.79 -19.59
C VAL A 121 24.61 -22.92 -19.90
N GLN A 122 24.16 -22.90 -21.16
CA GLN A 122 22.96 -22.19 -21.56
C GLN A 122 21.70 -22.77 -20.90
N GLU A 123 21.59 -24.10 -20.85
CA GLU A 123 20.49 -24.79 -20.16
C GLU A 123 20.51 -24.50 -18.66
N GLU A 124 21.67 -24.59 -18.00
CA GLU A 124 21.82 -24.25 -16.58
C GLU A 124 21.44 -22.80 -16.27
N LEU A 125 21.90 -21.85 -17.07
CA LEU A 125 21.55 -20.42 -16.92
C LEU A 125 20.04 -20.20 -17.09
N SER A 126 19.44 -20.83 -18.10
CA SER A 126 17.99 -20.72 -18.34
C SER A 126 17.17 -21.30 -17.18
N SER A 127 17.60 -22.45 -16.65
CA SER A 127 17.01 -23.11 -15.48
C SER A 127 17.13 -22.25 -14.23
N ALA A 128 18.32 -21.68 -13.96
CA ALA A 128 18.54 -20.76 -12.85
C ALA A 128 17.64 -19.52 -12.94
N CYS A 129 17.52 -18.92 -14.12
CA CYS A 129 16.59 -17.79 -14.35
C CYS A 129 15.15 -18.19 -14.08
N GLY A 130 14.73 -19.38 -14.54
CA GLY A 130 13.41 -19.95 -14.28
C GLY A 130 13.12 -20.16 -12.79
N HIS A 131 14.09 -20.67 -12.03
CA HIS A 131 13.97 -20.82 -10.57
C HIS A 131 13.79 -19.47 -9.86
N VAL A 132 14.56 -18.45 -10.22
CA VAL A 132 14.43 -17.11 -9.61
C VAL A 132 13.08 -16.48 -9.97
N GLN A 133 12.63 -16.61 -11.22
CA GLN A 133 11.32 -16.13 -11.64
C GLN A 133 10.19 -16.85 -10.88
N SER A 134 10.31 -18.16 -10.70
CA SER A 134 9.35 -18.96 -9.92
C SER A 134 9.30 -18.50 -8.47
N MET A 135 10.44 -18.32 -7.81
CA MET A 135 10.50 -17.78 -6.44
C MET A 135 9.83 -16.40 -6.34
N ARG A 136 10.15 -15.48 -7.26
CA ARG A 136 9.52 -14.14 -7.31
C ARG A 136 8.00 -14.23 -7.47
N ASN A 137 7.52 -15.07 -8.38
CA ASN A 137 6.10 -15.22 -8.66
C ASN A 137 5.35 -15.77 -7.45
N THR A 138 5.90 -16.79 -6.78
CA THR A 138 5.33 -17.35 -5.54
C THR A 138 5.24 -16.30 -4.44
N LEU A 139 6.29 -15.49 -4.25
CA LEU A 139 6.30 -14.41 -3.26
C LEU A 139 5.26 -13.33 -3.59
N MET A 140 5.14 -12.94 -4.87
CA MET A 140 4.14 -11.97 -5.32
C MET A 140 2.70 -12.49 -5.11
N GLN A 141 2.45 -13.77 -5.42
CA GLN A 141 1.16 -14.41 -5.19
C GLN A 141 0.81 -14.43 -3.69
N ALA A 142 1.76 -14.82 -2.84
CA ALA A 142 1.56 -14.88 -1.38
C ALA A 142 1.16 -13.53 -0.77
N ILE A 143 1.69 -12.41 -1.29
CA ILE A 143 1.32 -11.07 -0.81
C ILE A 143 -0.01 -10.60 -1.42
N SER A 144 -0.37 -11.05 -2.63
CA SER A 144 -1.59 -10.61 -3.32
C SER A 144 -2.88 -11.24 -2.80
N GLN A 145 -2.78 -12.40 -2.14
CA GLN A 145 -3.94 -13.16 -1.64
C GLN A 145 -4.37 -12.74 -0.22
N ALA A 146 -3.83 -11.65 0.31
CA ALA A 146 -4.10 -11.10 1.64
C ALA A 146 -4.74 -9.71 1.59
#